data_AF-A0A0Q2XP12-F1
#
_entry.id   AF-A0A0Q2XP12-F1
#
_cell.length_a   1.000
_cell.length_b   1.000
_cell.length_c   1.000
_cell.angle_alpha   90.00
_cell.angle_beta   90.00
_cell.angle_gamma   90.00
#
_symmetry.space_group_name_H-M   'P 1'
#
loop_
_entity.id
_entity.type
_entity.pdbx_description
1 polymer ?
#
loop_
_entity_poly.entity_id
_entity_poly.type
_entity_poly.pdbx_seq_one_letter_code
_entity_poly.pdbx_strand_id
1 'polypeptide(L)'
;MTDADTGVTHDAFLGGRLTLRQPRQGYRAGVDPVLLAASVPAAPGQHILDLGCGVGTAMLCLHARVPDLSLTGVEVQADYAALARLNAADSGADAVVHTADLTDLPDAVRQQTYDHVIMNPPYFDRAAGAAAADPGRDLGRGGPVGLSAWLDCGIRRVRPKGMLSVIHPAGQLDLILSTLFGRLGSMQVRPLSARAGRAPSLVIVQARHGGRAPLALAAPLVLHAGAIHKDDRPDYTPQIAAMLRDGIKLPMQD
;
A
#
# COMPACT_ATOMS: atom_id res chain seq x y z
N MET A 1 -8.80 -19.19 14.20
CA MET A 1 -10.00 -19.52 14.98
C MET A 1 -11.07 -18.51 14.57
N THR A 2 -12.15 -18.96 13.94
CA THR A 2 -13.24 -18.09 13.48
C THR A 2 -14.15 -17.75 14.64
N ASP A 3 -14.24 -16.48 15.01
CA ASP A 3 -15.32 -16.01 15.86
C ASP A 3 -16.56 -15.86 14.94
N ALA A 4 -17.50 -16.79 15.04
CA ALA A 4 -18.61 -16.90 14.08
C ALA A 4 -19.60 -15.72 14.16
N ASP A 5 -19.48 -14.86 15.17
CA ASP A 5 -20.46 -13.85 15.55
C ASP A 5 -20.08 -12.40 15.13
N THR A 6 -18.84 -12.16 14.70
CA THR A 6 -18.32 -10.78 14.48
C THR A 6 -18.17 -10.37 13.02
N GLY A 7 -18.36 -11.29 12.06
CA GLY A 7 -18.14 -10.99 10.63
C GLY A 7 -16.68 -10.69 10.26
N VAL A 8 -15.72 -11.00 11.13
CA VAL A 8 -14.29 -10.75 10.98
C VAL A 8 -13.51 -12.06 10.82
N THR A 9 -12.51 -12.08 9.95
CA THR A 9 -11.53 -13.17 9.78
C THR A 9 -10.17 -12.74 10.32
N HIS A 10 -9.37 -13.71 10.78
CA HIS A 10 -7.98 -13.50 11.16
C HIS A 10 -7.09 -14.13 10.09
N ASP A 11 -6.37 -13.30 9.36
CA ASP A 11 -5.56 -13.72 8.22
C ASP A 11 -4.08 -13.55 8.53
N ALA A 12 -3.31 -14.60 8.22
CA ALA A 12 -1.87 -14.59 8.41
C ALA A 12 -1.18 -13.86 7.25
N PHE A 13 -0.31 -12.93 7.60
CA PHE A 13 0.62 -12.24 6.71
C PHE A 13 2.05 -12.55 7.14
N LEU A 14 3.00 -12.38 6.22
CA LEU A 14 4.43 -12.59 6.50
C LEU A 14 4.68 -13.96 7.16
N GLY A 15 4.11 -15.01 6.55
CA GLY A 15 4.31 -16.40 7.02
C GLY A 15 3.75 -16.68 8.42
N GLY A 16 2.83 -15.85 8.92
CA GLY A 16 2.27 -15.95 10.27
C GLY A 16 2.94 -15.06 11.32
N ARG A 17 3.94 -14.26 10.92
CA ARG A 17 4.56 -13.25 11.81
C ARG A 17 3.61 -12.11 12.16
N LEU A 18 2.60 -11.89 11.32
CA LEU A 18 1.56 -10.90 11.52
C LEU A 18 0.20 -11.58 11.29
N THR A 19 -0.76 -11.36 12.19
CA THR A 19 -2.14 -11.82 12.01
C THR A 19 -3.03 -10.61 12.04
N LEU A 20 -3.77 -10.36 10.96
CA LEU A 20 -4.63 -9.19 10.84
C LEU A 20 -6.09 -9.60 10.81
N ARG A 21 -6.90 -8.86 11.56
CA ARG A 21 -8.36 -8.87 11.49
C ARG A 21 -8.79 -8.18 10.20
N GLN A 22 -9.57 -8.89 9.39
CA GLN A 22 -10.15 -8.38 8.15
C GLN A 22 -11.65 -8.65 8.15
N PRO A 23 -12.47 -7.82 7.51
CA PRO A 23 -13.87 -8.15 7.35
C PRO A 23 -14.01 -9.40 6.46
N ARG A 24 -14.97 -10.27 6.79
CA ARG A 24 -15.28 -11.48 6.00
C ARG A 24 -15.82 -11.11 4.63
N GLN A 25 -16.56 -10.01 4.54
CA GLN A 25 -17.13 -9.47 3.31
C GLN A 25 -16.60 -8.05 3.07
N GLY A 26 -16.38 -7.67 1.81
CA GLY A 26 -15.81 -6.37 1.44
C GLY A 26 -14.36 -6.48 0.95
N TYR A 27 -13.63 -5.37 1.02
CA TYR A 27 -12.21 -5.34 0.67
C TYR A 27 -11.40 -6.19 1.66
N ARG A 28 -10.53 -7.03 1.11
CA ARG A 28 -9.56 -7.81 1.87
C ARG A 28 -8.20 -7.60 1.26
N ALA A 29 -7.21 -7.30 2.09
CA ALA A 29 -5.85 -7.08 1.64
C ALA A 29 -5.29 -8.37 1.02
N GLY A 30 -4.79 -8.22 -0.21
CA GLY A 30 -4.05 -9.26 -0.93
C GLY A 30 -2.54 -9.05 -0.81
N VAL A 31 -1.82 -9.36 -1.89
CA VAL A 31 -0.35 -9.23 -1.94
C VAL A 31 0.13 -7.78 -2.09
N ASP A 32 -0.69 -6.89 -2.64
CA ASP A 32 -0.27 -5.54 -3.04
C ASP A 32 0.23 -4.69 -1.85
N PRO A 33 -0.49 -4.61 -0.70
CA PRO A 33 0.03 -3.93 0.50
C PRO A 33 1.34 -4.51 1.02
N VAL A 34 1.54 -5.83 0.90
CA VAL A 34 2.76 -6.52 1.36
C VAL A 34 3.95 -6.17 0.46
N LEU A 35 3.74 -6.14 -0.86
CA LEU A 35 4.77 -5.73 -1.82
C LEU A 35 5.09 -4.24 -1.71
N LEU A 36 4.08 -3.38 -1.50
CA LEU A 36 4.29 -1.98 -1.17
C LEU A 36 5.16 -1.85 0.07
N ALA A 37 4.77 -2.50 1.18
CA ALA A 37 5.53 -2.48 2.42
C ALA A 37 6.96 -2.97 2.22
N ALA A 38 7.18 -4.04 1.44
CA ALA A 38 8.53 -4.56 1.14
C ALA A 38 9.41 -3.55 0.38
N SER A 39 8.82 -2.69 -0.46
CA SER A 39 9.57 -1.71 -1.27
C SER A 39 10.13 -0.54 -0.46
N VAL A 40 9.52 -0.21 0.69
CA VAL A 40 9.78 1.03 1.42
C VAL A 40 11.13 0.95 2.14
N PRO A 41 12.11 1.83 1.85
CA PRO A 41 13.42 1.78 2.50
C PRO A 41 13.40 2.52 3.86
N ALA A 42 12.46 2.16 4.74
CA ALA A 42 12.38 2.71 6.09
C ALA A 42 13.52 2.21 6.99
N ALA A 43 13.85 3.02 8.00
CA ALA A 43 14.79 2.73 9.05
C ALA A 43 14.12 2.92 10.42
N PRO A 44 14.62 2.27 11.49
CA PRO A 44 14.18 2.53 12.86
C PRO A 44 14.21 4.04 13.20
N GLY A 45 13.24 4.48 14.00
CA GLY A 45 13.00 5.86 14.41
C GLY A 45 12.30 6.74 13.36
N GLN A 46 11.83 6.17 12.23
CA GLN A 46 11.18 6.95 11.16
C GLN A 46 9.65 6.97 11.28
N HIS A 47 9.05 8.06 10.80
CA HIS A 47 7.61 8.27 10.83
C HIS A 47 6.97 7.94 9.47
N ILE A 48 5.93 7.11 9.49
CA ILE A 48 5.25 6.60 8.29
C ILE A 48 3.80 7.07 8.27
N LEU A 49 3.34 7.59 7.13
CA LEU A 49 1.93 7.85 6.85
C LEU A 49 1.41 6.85 5.83
N ASP A 50 0.37 6.08 6.19
CA ASP A 50 -0.38 5.19 5.30
C ASP A 50 -1.72 5.84 4.95
N LEU A 51 -1.81 6.38 3.74
CA LEU A 51 -3.02 6.99 3.22
C LEU A 51 -3.92 5.88 2.66
N GLY A 52 -5.18 5.83 3.11
CA GLY A 52 -6.08 4.74 2.77
C GLY A 52 -5.65 3.43 3.39
N CYS A 53 -5.35 3.44 4.70
CA CYS A 53 -4.67 2.32 5.34
C CYS A 53 -5.53 1.05 5.40
N GLY A 54 -6.85 1.12 5.14
CA GLY A 54 -7.75 -0.01 5.29
C GLY A 54 -7.66 -0.57 6.71
N VAL A 55 -7.36 -1.87 6.82
CA VAL A 55 -7.12 -2.55 8.12
C VAL A 55 -5.67 -2.44 8.63
N GLY A 56 -4.84 -1.60 8.00
CA GLY A 56 -3.45 -1.31 8.37
C GLY A 56 -2.40 -2.23 7.74
N THR A 57 -2.74 -3.04 6.73
CA THR A 57 -1.86 -4.10 6.22
C THR A 57 -0.49 -3.61 5.76
N ALA A 58 -0.41 -2.52 5.00
CA ALA A 58 0.86 -2.03 4.48
C ALA A 58 1.77 -1.50 5.62
N MET A 59 1.28 -0.56 6.44
CA MET A 59 2.07 -0.04 7.56
C MET A 59 2.47 -1.10 8.59
N LEU A 60 1.61 -2.09 8.86
CA LEU A 60 1.91 -3.15 9.84
C LEU A 60 2.86 -4.21 9.26
N CYS A 61 2.79 -4.52 7.96
CA CYS A 61 3.82 -5.34 7.30
C CYS A 61 5.18 -4.63 7.31
N LEU A 62 5.18 -3.30 7.14
CA LEU A 62 6.40 -2.50 7.22
C LEU A 62 6.98 -2.52 8.63
N HIS A 63 6.16 -2.33 9.66
CA HIS A 63 6.55 -2.42 11.07
C HIS A 63 7.11 -3.79 11.46
N ALA A 64 6.49 -4.88 11.00
CA ALA A 64 6.99 -6.24 11.25
C ALA A 64 8.38 -6.48 10.62
N ARG A 65 8.73 -5.75 9.55
CA ARG A 65 10.04 -5.83 8.88
C ARG A 65 11.07 -4.86 9.47
N VAL A 66 10.63 -3.68 9.90
CA VAL A 66 11.46 -2.61 10.44
C VAL A 66 10.87 -2.21 11.79
N PRO A 67 11.43 -2.68 12.92
CA PRO A 67 10.94 -2.31 14.24
C PRO A 67 11.21 -0.83 14.53
N ASP A 68 10.56 -0.30 15.57
CA ASP A 68 10.71 1.09 16.03
C ASP A 68 10.31 2.10 14.95
N LEU A 69 9.07 2.01 14.48
CA LEU A 69 8.46 2.99 13.58
C LEU A 69 7.25 3.61 14.26
N SER A 70 7.08 4.93 14.11
CA SER A 70 5.83 5.60 14.46
C SER A 70 4.95 5.66 13.23
N LEU A 71 3.73 5.13 13.34
CA LEU A 71 2.80 4.94 12.24
C LEU A 71 1.59 5.86 12.37
N THR A 72 1.20 6.48 11.27
CA THR A 72 -0.07 7.19 11.15
C THR A 72 -0.87 6.58 10.01
N GLY A 73 -2.09 6.13 10.31
CA GLY A 73 -3.04 5.65 9.31
C GLY A 73 -4.17 6.64 9.08
N VAL A 74 -4.61 6.80 7.84
CA VAL A 74 -5.85 7.52 7.50
C VAL A 74 -6.76 6.58 6.71
N GLU A 75 -7.99 6.40 7.19
CA GLU A 75 -8.99 5.58 6.51
C GLU A 75 -10.36 6.27 6.61
N VAL A 76 -11.11 6.31 5.51
CA VAL A 76 -12.41 6.98 5.47
C VAL A 76 -13.52 6.12 6.07
N GLN A 77 -13.41 4.79 5.96
CA GLN A 77 -14.39 3.86 6.52
C GLN A 77 -14.12 3.58 7.99
N ALA A 78 -15.07 3.97 8.85
CA ALA A 78 -14.96 3.81 10.30
C ALA A 78 -14.67 2.36 10.74
N ASP A 79 -15.32 1.38 10.13
CA ASP A 79 -15.14 -0.04 10.47
C ASP A 79 -13.73 -0.55 10.14
N TYR A 80 -13.17 -0.16 8.98
CA TYR A 80 -11.80 -0.50 8.60
C TYR A 80 -10.80 0.21 9.51
N ALA A 81 -11.02 1.49 9.82
CA ALA A 81 -10.19 2.24 10.76
C ALA A 81 -10.21 1.61 12.17
N ALA A 82 -11.36 1.11 12.63
CA ALA A 82 -11.47 0.39 13.89
C ALA A 82 -10.65 -0.92 13.86
N LEU A 83 -10.75 -1.71 12.79
CA LEU A 83 -9.92 -2.90 12.61
C LEU A 83 -8.43 -2.57 12.55
N ALA A 84 -8.04 -1.47 11.89
CA ALA A 84 -6.65 -1.03 11.84
C ALA A 84 -6.09 -0.68 13.23
N ARG A 85 -6.88 -0.03 14.09
CA ARG A 85 -6.50 0.25 15.49
C ARG A 85 -6.30 -1.04 16.28
N LEU A 86 -7.22 -2.00 16.17
CA LEU A 86 -7.11 -3.30 16.82
C LEU A 86 -5.88 -4.07 16.33
N ASN A 87 -5.66 -4.09 15.01
CA ASN A 87 -4.51 -4.76 14.41
C ASN A 87 -3.19 -4.13 14.85
N ALA A 88 -3.11 -2.80 14.94
CA ALA A 88 -1.92 -2.13 15.42
C ALA A 88 -1.61 -2.46 16.89
N ALA A 89 -2.64 -2.46 17.74
CA ALA A 89 -2.52 -2.88 19.14
C ALA A 89 -2.07 -4.35 19.26
N ASP A 90 -2.72 -5.26 18.53
CA ASP A 90 -2.39 -6.69 18.49
C ASP A 90 -0.94 -6.94 17.99
N SER A 91 -0.41 -6.03 17.16
CA SER A 91 0.96 -6.10 16.62
C SER A 91 2.01 -5.40 17.48
N GLY A 92 1.61 -4.70 18.54
CA GLY A 92 2.52 -3.90 19.37
C GLY A 92 3.10 -2.67 18.66
N ALA A 93 2.44 -2.18 17.61
CA ALA A 93 2.92 -1.03 16.85
C ALA A 93 2.56 0.30 17.54
N ASP A 94 3.49 1.26 17.53
CA ASP A 94 3.20 2.65 17.85
C ASP A 94 2.43 3.27 16.67
N ALA A 95 1.10 3.21 16.72
CA ALA A 95 0.25 3.65 15.61
C ALA A 95 -0.93 4.50 16.06
N VAL A 96 -1.17 5.60 15.34
CA VAL A 96 -2.37 6.42 15.44
C VAL A 96 -3.17 6.31 14.14
N VAL A 97 -4.42 5.86 14.22
CA VAL A 97 -5.31 5.74 13.05
C VAL A 97 -6.43 6.77 13.14
N HIS A 98 -6.53 7.60 12.11
CA HIS A 98 -7.58 8.60 11.95
C HIS A 98 -8.68 8.09 11.01
N THR A 99 -9.93 8.23 11.45
CA THR A 99 -11.08 8.04 10.58
C THR A 99 -11.38 9.38 9.91
N ALA A 100 -10.98 9.55 8.65
CA ALA A 100 -11.07 10.83 7.94
C ALA A 100 -11.05 10.66 6.42
N ASP A 101 -11.61 11.64 5.72
CA ASP A 101 -11.48 11.75 4.26
C ASP A 101 -10.15 12.41 3.89
N LEU A 102 -9.56 12.02 2.77
CA LEU A 102 -8.31 12.62 2.28
C LEU A 102 -8.45 14.10 1.90
N THR A 103 -9.65 14.54 1.57
CA THR A 103 -9.97 15.94 1.26
C THR A 103 -10.22 16.79 2.50
N ASP A 104 -10.44 16.16 3.67
CA ASP A 104 -10.67 16.81 4.96
C ASP A 104 -9.86 16.13 6.08
N LEU A 105 -8.54 16.27 5.99
CA LEU A 105 -7.63 15.65 6.97
C LEU A 105 -7.63 16.43 8.29
N PRO A 106 -7.61 15.71 9.44
CA PRO A 106 -7.44 16.36 10.74
C PRO A 106 -6.10 17.07 10.82
N ASP A 107 -6.03 18.15 11.61
CA ASP A 107 -4.83 18.97 11.75
C ASP A 107 -3.60 18.17 12.18
N ALA A 108 -3.80 17.16 13.02
CA ALA A 108 -2.77 16.24 13.45
C ALA A 108 -2.09 15.51 12.27
N VAL A 109 -2.78 15.31 11.13
CA VAL A 109 -2.18 14.73 9.91
C VAL A 109 -1.80 15.83 8.93
N ARG A 110 -2.67 16.82 8.74
CA ARG A 110 -2.55 17.88 7.74
C ARG A 110 -1.35 18.79 7.96
N GLN A 111 -0.97 19.04 9.22
CA GLN A 111 0.15 19.92 9.59
C GLN A 111 1.47 19.14 9.83
N GLN A 112 1.48 17.82 9.64
CA GLN A 112 2.67 16.99 9.81
C GLN A 112 3.30 16.59 8.48
N THR A 113 4.58 16.24 8.52
CA THR A 113 5.29 15.61 7.40
C THR A 113 6.02 14.36 7.88
N TYR A 114 6.23 13.41 6.98
CA TYR A 114 6.62 12.04 7.30
C TYR A 114 7.86 11.65 6.50
N ASP A 115 8.66 10.73 7.06
CA ASP A 115 9.77 10.10 6.37
C ASP A 115 9.31 9.37 5.12
N HIS A 116 8.22 8.60 5.27
CA HIS A 116 7.61 7.85 4.19
C HIS A 116 6.12 8.09 4.18
N VAL A 117 5.59 8.43 3.01
CA VAL A 117 4.16 8.41 2.73
C VAL A 117 3.91 7.23 1.80
N ILE A 118 3.07 6.29 2.22
CA ILE A 118 2.73 5.09 1.46
C ILE A 118 1.24 5.11 1.13
N MET A 119 0.88 4.54 -0.01
CA MET A 119 -0.53 4.40 -0.39
C MET A 119 -0.73 3.21 -1.33
N ASN A 120 -1.84 2.51 -1.12
CA ASN A 120 -2.41 1.55 -2.05
C ASN A 120 -3.85 1.98 -2.39
N PRO A 121 -4.02 3.02 -3.24
CA PRO A 121 -5.33 3.57 -3.55
C PRO A 121 -6.21 2.54 -4.27
N PRO A 122 -7.54 2.62 -4.14
CA PRO A 122 -8.43 1.73 -4.87
C PRO A 122 -8.29 1.88 -6.39
N TYR A 123 -8.41 0.77 -7.13
CA TYR A 123 -8.08 0.71 -8.56
C TYR A 123 -9.13 1.29 -9.51
N PHE A 124 -10.37 1.46 -9.03
CA PHE A 124 -11.46 1.95 -9.85
C PHE A 124 -11.69 3.41 -9.49
N ASP A 125 -11.75 4.29 -10.47
CA ASP A 125 -12.14 5.67 -10.27
C ASP A 125 -13.63 5.82 -10.53
N ARG A 126 -14.42 6.17 -9.50
CA ARG A 126 -15.86 6.45 -9.69
C ARG A 126 -16.10 7.73 -10.48
N ALA A 127 -15.17 8.69 -10.44
CA ALA A 127 -15.26 9.92 -11.24
C ALA A 127 -15.15 9.64 -12.74
N ALA A 128 -14.61 8.46 -13.14
CA ALA A 128 -14.53 8.00 -14.51
C ALA A 128 -15.78 7.22 -15.00
N GLY A 129 -16.84 7.08 -14.18
CA GLY A 129 -18.19 6.77 -14.65
C GLY A 129 -18.62 5.30 -14.77
N ALA A 130 -17.87 4.32 -14.24
CA ALA A 130 -18.30 2.92 -14.26
C ALA A 130 -18.98 2.50 -12.93
N ALA A 131 -20.32 2.52 -12.90
CA ALA A 131 -21.11 2.03 -11.77
C ALA A 131 -21.14 0.49 -11.70
N ALA A 132 -21.09 -0.09 -10.49
CA ALA A 132 -21.32 -1.52 -10.25
C ALA A 132 -22.39 -1.73 -9.17
N ALA A 133 -23.09 -2.86 -9.26
CA ALA A 133 -24.45 -3.08 -8.75
C ALA A 133 -24.58 -3.63 -7.30
N ASP A 134 -23.71 -3.25 -6.35
CA ASP A 134 -23.79 -3.77 -4.97
C ASP A 134 -23.31 -2.76 -3.88
N PRO A 135 -24.21 -2.19 -3.05
CA PRO A 135 -23.91 -1.10 -2.11
C PRO A 135 -22.93 -1.44 -0.98
N GLY A 136 -22.73 -2.72 -0.64
CA GLY A 136 -21.77 -3.15 0.40
C GLY A 136 -20.34 -3.35 -0.11
N ARG A 137 -20.15 -3.34 -1.43
CA ARG A 137 -18.85 -3.46 -2.12
C ARG A 137 -18.33 -2.11 -2.62
N ASP A 138 -19.02 -1.03 -2.29
CA ASP A 138 -18.94 0.28 -2.94
C ASP A 138 -17.66 1.07 -2.60
N LEU A 139 -17.14 0.97 -1.38
CA LEU A 139 -16.01 1.81 -0.91
C LEU A 139 -14.64 1.14 -1.09
N GLY A 140 -14.60 -0.17 -1.34
CA GLY A 140 -13.36 -0.90 -1.68
C GLY A 140 -12.90 -0.74 -3.13
N ARG A 141 -13.69 -0.07 -3.97
CA ARG A 141 -13.41 0.19 -5.39
C ARG A 141 -13.82 1.62 -5.75
N GLY A 142 -12.97 2.56 -5.36
CA GLY A 142 -13.01 3.95 -5.79
C GLY A 142 -13.81 4.84 -4.86
N GLY A 143 -13.12 5.70 -4.13
CA GLY A 143 -13.77 6.88 -3.57
C GLY A 143 -14.13 7.87 -4.70
N PRO A 144 -14.86 8.95 -4.39
CA PRO A 144 -15.04 10.08 -5.31
C PRO A 144 -13.71 10.81 -5.63
N VAL A 145 -12.67 10.49 -4.87
CA VAL A 145 -11.34 11.08 -4.93
C VAL A 145 -10.48 10.27 -5.90
N GLY A 146 -10.24 10.83 -7.10
CA GLY A 146 -9.36 10.25 -8.11
C GLY A 146 -7.89 10.20 -7.69
N LEU A 147 -7.08 9.38 -8.38
CA LEU A 147 -5.68 9.12 -8.03
C LEU A 147 -4.83 10.40 -7.87
N SER A 148 -5.05 11.43 -8.69
CA SER A 148 -4.32 12.69 -8.58
C SER A 148 -4.48 13.35 -7.22
N ALA A 149 -5.69 13.31 -6.66
CA ALA A 149 -5.94 13.89 -5.34
C ALA A 149 -5.27 13.08 -4.23
N TRP A 150 -5.15 11.75 -4.35
CA TRP A 150 -4.35 10.92 -3.44
C TRP A 150 -2.87 11.28 -3.48
N LEU A 151 -2.32 11.40 -4.69
CA LEU A 151 -0.92 11.78 -4.91
C LEU A 151 -0.64 13.19 -4.40
N ASP A 152 -1.52 14.15 -4.71
CA ASP A 152 -1.44 15.53 -4.22
C ASP A 152 -1.44 15.59 -2.72
N CYS A 153 -2.33 14.81 -2.12
CA CYS A 153 -2.35 14.56 -0.70
C CYS A 153 -0.97 14.11 -0.24
N GLY A 154 -0.50 12.95 -0.71
CA GLY A 154 0.74 12.36 -0.25
C GLY A 154 1.94 13.29 -0.39
N ILE A 155 2.10 13.96 -1.53
CA ILE A 155 3.20 14.89 -1.81
C ILE A 155 3.31 15.98 -0.74
N ARG A 156 2.17 16.56 -0.30
CA ARG A 156 2.16 17.63 0.71
C ARG A 156 2.63 17.17 2.09
N ARG A 157 2.68 15.85 2.35
CA ARG A 157 3.09 15.26 3.63
C ARG A 157 4.45 14.57 3.57
N VAL A 158 5.14 14.59 2.44
CA VAL A 158 6.52 14.10 2.38
C VAL A 158 7.44 15.16 2.98
N ARG A 159 8.20 14.82 4.02
CA ARG A 159 9.19 15.74 4.60
C ARG A 159 10.35 15.99 3.62
N PRO A 160 11.18 17.02 3.80
CA PRO A 160 12.42 17.15 3.03
C PRO A 160 13.28 15.88 3.12
N LYS A 161 13.72 15.35 1.97
CA LYS A 161 14.41 14.06 1.85
C LYS A 161 13.56 12.83 2.25
N GLY A 162 12.26 12.99 2.49
CA GLY A 162 11.31 11.89 2.63
C GLY A 162 10.95 11.27 1.27
N MET A 163 10.14 10.23 1.30
CA MET A 163 9.74 9.45 0.12
C MET A 163 8.23 9.23 0.07
N LEU A 164 7.66 9.31 -1.13
CA LEU A 164 6.31 8.81 -1.42
C LEU A 164 6.44 7.48 -2.15
N SER A 165 5.69 6.46 -1.73
CA SER A 165 5.59 5.14 -2.37
C SER A 165 4.14 4.82 -2.69
N VAL A 166 3.85 4.48 -3.94
CA VAL A 166 2.51 4.08 -4.38
C VAL A 166 2.58 2.76 -5.16
N ILE A 167 1.64 1.85 -4.92
CA ILE A 167 1.38 0.70 -5.78
C ILE A 167 0.04 0.91 -6.49
N HIS A 168 0.00 0.71 -7.81
CA HIS A 168 -1.20 0.96 -8.60
C HIS A 168 -1.17 0.24 -9.97
N PRO A 169 -2.29 0.13 -10.71
CA PRO A 169 -2.30 -0.40 -12.06
C PRO A 169 -1.29 0.28 -12.99
N ALA A 170 -0.58 -0.53 -13.77
CA ALA A 170 0.46 -0.07 -14.69
C ALA A 170 -0.08 0.92 -15.75
N GLY A 171 -1.36 0.80 -16.11
CA GLY A 171 -2.04 1.70 -17.04
C GLY A 171 -2.17 3.15 -16.54
N GLN A 172 -1.98 3.40 -15.24
CA GLN A 172 -2.01 4.74 -14.64
C GLN A 172 -0.62 5.36 -14.45
N LEU A 173 0.43 4.74 -15.01
CA LEU A 173 1.81 5.18 -14.80
C LEU A 173 2.06 6.60 -15.31
N ASP A 174 1.46 6.97 -16.44
CA ASP A 174 1.53 8.32 -17.01
C ASP A 174 0.94 9.37 -16.05
N LEU A 175 -0.22 9.10 -15.46
CA LEU A 175 -0.85 9.95 -14.46
C LEU A 175 0.01 10.10 -13.21
N ILE A 176 0.57 8.99 -12.71
CA ILE A 176 1.45 9.00 -11.54
C ILE A 176 2.69 9.85 -11.82
N LEU A 177 3.41 9.59 -12.92
CA LEU A 177 4.64 10.30 -13.24
C LEU A 177 4.39 11.79 -13.49
N SER A 178 3.33 12.14 -14.22
CA SER A 178 2.98 13.54 -14.48
C SER A 178 2.60 14.30 -13.20
N THR A 179 1.88 13.67 -12.27
CA THR A 179 1.52 14.30 -10.99
C THR A 179 2.73 14.52 -10.07
N LEU A 180 3.69 13.60 -10.11
CA LEU A 180 4.92 13.68 -9.31
C LEU A 180 5.94 14.67 -9.89
N PHE A 181 5.97 14.83 -11.22
CA PHE A 181 6.96 15.65 -11.92
C PHE A 181 6.98 17.10 -11.42
N GLY A 182 8.19 17.62 -11.21
CA GLY A 182 8.41 18.99 -10.70
C GLY A 182 8.13 19.16 -9.20
N ARG A 183 7.56 18.16 -8.53
CA ARG A 183 7.21 18.21 -7.09
C ARG A 183 8.02 17.24 -6.24
N LEU A 184 8.22 16.03 -6.74
CA LEU A 184 9.17 15.05 -6.21
C LEU A 184 10.14 14.63 -7.35
N GLY A 185 11.33 14.17 -6.97
CA GLY A 185 12.36 13.76 -7.93
C GLY A 185 13.00 12.42 -7.56
N SER A 186 14.04 12.01 -8.30
CA SER A 186 14.66 10.67 -8.13
C SER A 186 13.63 9.55 -8.17
N MET A 187 12.74 9.62 -9.15
CA MET A 187 11.64 8.68 -9.31
C MET A 187 12.16 7.29 -9.68
N GLN A 188 11.59 6.26 -9.08
CA GLN A 188 11.91 4.86 -9.34
C GLN A 188 10.62 4.12 -9.68
N VAL A 189 10.62 3.35 -10.75
CA VAL A 189 9.47 2.58 -11.23
C VAL A 189 9.86 1.10 -11.26
N ARG A 190 9.11 0.28 -10.52
CA ARG A 190 9.22 -1.18 -10.53
C ARG A 190 7.93 -1.78 -11.08
N PRO A 191 7.91 -2.23 -12.35
CA PRO A 191 6.78 -2.96 -12.90
C PRO A 191 6.63 -4.35 -12.24
N LEU A 192 5.39 -4.80 -12.07
CA LEU A 192 5.06 -6.12 -11.53
C LEU A 192 4.26 -6.90 -12.59
N SER A 193 4.84 -7.99 -13.07
CA SER A 193 4.22 -8.87 -14.05
C SER A 193 3.73 -10.14 -13.36
N ALA A 194 2.49 -10.55 -13.63
CA ALA A 194 1.96 -11.79 -13.07
C ALA A 194 2.86 -13.00 -13.40
N ARG A 195 3.37 -13.08 -14.63
CA ARG A 195 4.25 -14.15 -15.13
C ARG A 195 5.27 -13.60 -16.12
N ALA A 196 6.34 -14.36 -16.36
CA ALA A 196 7.34 -14.02 -17.37
C ALA A 196 6.70 -13.83 -18.76
N GLY A 197 7.15 -12.81 -19.49
CA GLY A 197 6.63 -12.47 -20.82
C GLY A 197 5.23 -11.83 -20.83
N ARG A 198 4.60 -11.62 -19.67
CA ARG A 198 3.33 -10.88 -19.57
C ARG A 198 3.59 -9.40 -19.31
N ALA A 199 2.76 -8.55 -19.92
CA ALA A 199 2.73 -7.13 -19.63
C ALA A 199 2.52 -6.91 -18.11
N PRO A 200 3.22 -5.95 -17.50
CA PRO A 200 2.99 -5.59 -16.11
C PRO A 200 1.54 -5.14 -15.88
N SER A 201 0.90 -5.68 -14.85
CA SER A 201 -0.46 -5.26 -14.45
C SER A 201 -0.43 -4.19 -13.36
N LEU A 202 0.63 -4.17 -12.56
CA LEU A 202 0.85 -3.20 -11.49
C LEU A 202 2.24 -2.56 -11.63
N VAL A 203 2.41 -1.40 -11.02
CA VAL A 203 3.68 -0.71 -10.82
C VAL A 203 3.78 -0.27 -9.37
N ILE A 204 4.99 -0.36 -8.80
CA ILE A 204 5.36 0.41 -7.62
C ILE A 204 6.16 1.61 -8.10
N VAL A 205 5.77 2.81 -7.66
CA VAL A 205 6.48 4.06 -7.94
C VAL A 205 6.93 4.68 -6.63
N GLN A 206 8.21 5.05 -6.56
CA GLN A 206 8.79 5.80 -5.46
C GLN A 206 9.33 7.14 -5.95
N ALA A 207 9.16 8.19 -5.16
CA ALA A 207 9.73 9.51 -5.45
C ALA A 207 10.15 10.23 -4.17
N ARG A 208 11.23 11.00 -4.25
CA ARG A 208 11.89 11.64 -3.09
C ARG A 208 11.75 13.15 -3.14
N HIS A 209 11.43 13.76 -2.00
CA HIS A 209 11.40 15.22 -1.89
C HIS A 209 12.82 15.79 -2.01
N GLY A 210 13.03 16.68 -2.98
CA GLY A 210 14.34 17.24 -3.31
C GLY A 210 15.28 16.27 -4.01
N GLY A 211 14.79 15.11 -4.49
CA GLY A 211 15.55 14.18 -5.30
C GLY A 211 15.97 14.79 -6.65
N ARG A 212 17.18 14.48 -7.12
CA ARG A 212 17.75 15.01 -8.38
C ARG A 212 18.27 13.96 -9.35
N ALA A 213 18.38 12.70 -8.92
CA ALA A 213 18.71 11.61 -9.82
C ALA A 213 17.68 11.49 -10.96
N PRO A 214 18.11 11.04 -12.16
CA PRO A 214 17.19 10.70 -13.25
C PRO A 214 16.14 9.67 -12.81
N LEU A 215 15.03 9.61 -13.56
CA LEU A 215 14.05 8.54 -13.41
C LEU A 215 14.72 7.19 -13.70
N ALA A 216 14.55 6.23 -12.80
CA ALA A 216 15.00 4.85 -12.98
C ALA A 216 13.80 3.93 -13.23
N LEU A 217 13.85 3.16 -14.32
CA LEU A 217 12.89 2.12 -14.63
C LEU A 217 13.59 0.77 -14.51
N ALA A 218 13.16 -0.05 -13.55
CA ALA A 218 13.73 -1.37 -13.31
C ALA A 218 13.09 -2.45 -14.20
N ALA A 219 13.75 -3.61 -14.29
CA ALA A 219 13.16 -4.78 -14.92
C ALA A 219 11.85 -5.19 -14.21
N PRO A 220 10.85 -5.75 -14.94
CA PRO A 220 9.64 -6.25 -14.32
C PRO A 220 9.93 -7.36 -13.31
N LEU A 221 9.38 -7.22 -12.11
CA LEU A 221 9.38 -8.28 -11.12
C LEU A 221 8.28 -9.29 -11.44
N VAL A 222 8.67 -10.55 -11.65
CA VAL A 222 7.73 -11.64 -11.97
C VAL A 222 7.15 -12.23 -10.68
N LEU A 223 5.82 -12.18 -10.55
CA LEU A 223 5.12 -12.64 -9.35
C LEU A 223 5.08 -14.17 -9.23
N HIS A 224 4.67 -14.85 -10.30
CA HIS A 224 4.43 -16.30 -10.32
C HIS A 224 5.39 -17.04 -11.28
N ALA A 225 5.84 -18.22 -10.85
CA ALA A 225 6.66 -19.13 -11.63
C ALA A 225 5.84 -19.93 -12.65
N GLY A 226 6.41 -20.22 -13.81
CA GLY A 226 5.74 -20.95 -14.89
C GLY A 226 4.76 -20.10 -15.71
N ALA A 227 4.32 -20.64 -16.85
CA ALA A 227 3.49 -19.92 -17.83
C ALA A 227 1.98 -19.91 -17.48
N ILE A 228 1.52 -20.89 -16.71
CA ILE A 228 0.12 -21.09 -16.30
C ILE A 228 0.07 -21.52 -14.83
N HIS A 229 -1.06 -21.24 -14.17
CA HIS A 229 -1.35 -21.78 -12.85
C HIS A 229 -1.69 -23.27 -13.02
N LYS A 230 -0.93 -24.14 -12.36
CA LYS A 230 -1.05 -25.59 -12.56
C LYS A 230 -2.01 -26.25 -11.56
N ASP A 231 -1.94 -25.82 -10.31
CA ASP A 231 -2.68 -26.41 -9.19
C ASP A 231 -3.06 -25.29 -8.21
N ASP A 232 -3.98 -25.54 -7.26
CA ASP A 232 -4.44 -24.56 -6.25
C ASP A 232 -3.36 -24.07 -5.24
N ARG A 233 -2.10 -24.44 -5.45
CA ARG A 233 -0.98 -24.01 -4.60
C ARG A 233 -0.45 -22.66 -5.06
N PRO A 234 0.00 -21.79 -4.14
CA PRO A 234 0.69 -20.57 -4.50
C PRO A 234 1.96 -20.90 -5.28
N ASP A 235 2.06 -20.40 -6.50
CA ASP A 235 3.19 -20.60 -7.40
C ASP A 235 4.05 -19.34 -7.51
N TYR A 236 4.21 -18.61 -6.40
CA TYR A 236 5.07 -17.43 -6.35
C TYR A 236 6.52 -17.77 -6.68
N THR A 237 7.22 -16.85 -7.34
CA THR A 237 8.68 -16.95 -7.51
C THR A 237 9.36 -16.94 -6.13
N PRO A 238 10.56 -17.55 -5.97
CA PRO A 238 11.23 -17.63 -4.66
C PRO A 238 11.42 -16.27 -3.98
N GLN A 239 11.72 -15.24 -4.76
CA GLN A 239 11.87 -13.87 -4.27
C GLN A 239 10.56 -13.32 -3.69
N ILE A 240 9.43 -13.54 -4.37
CA ILE A 240 8.11 -13.08 -3.92
C ILE A 240 7.63 -13.89 -2.72
N ALA A 241 7.85 -15.20 -2.73
CA ALA A 241 7.55 -16.06 -1.60
C ALA A 241 8.29 -15.59 -0.34
N ALA A 242 9.57 -15.24 -0.45
CA ALA A 242 10.34 -14.69 0.67
C ALA A 242 9.82 -13.32 1.14
N MET A 243 9.32 -12.47 0.25
CA MET A 243 8.67 -11.20 0.66
C MET A 243 7.38 -11.46 1.43
N LEU A 244 6.53 -12.35 0.91
CA LEU A 244 5.22 -12.66 1.48
C LEU A 244 5.30 -13.53 2.76
N ARG A 245 6.42 -14.23 2.98
CA ARG A 245 6.63 -15.11 4.14
C ARG A 245 7.59 -14.55 5.18
N ASP A 246 8.66 -13.92 4.75
CA ASP A 246 9.74 -13.50 5.65
C ASP A 246 9.87 -11.99 5.78
N GLY A 247 9.07 -11.23 5.02
CA GLY A 247 9.13 -9.78 5.01
C GLY A 247 10.51 -9.29 4.55
N ILE A 248 11.10 -9.91 3.53
CA ILE A 248 12.35 -9.37 2.98
C ILE A 248 12.09 -8.08 2.20
N LYS A 249 13.10 -7.21 2.14
CA LYS A 249 13.03 -5.97 1.36
C LYS A 249 12.94 -6.27 -0.14
N LEU A 250 12.11 -5.50 -0.85
CA LEU A 250 12.09 -5.41 -2.30
C LEU A 250 13.03 -4.27 -2.74
N PRO A 251 14.15 -4.57 -3.43
CA PRO A 251 14.93 -3.55 -4.10
C PRO A 251 14.09 -2.87 -5.18
N MET A 252 14.21 -1.56 -5.34
CA MET A 252 13.52 -0.81 -6.40
C MET A 252 14.38 -0.60 -7.65
N GLN A 253 15.65 -0.96 -7.56
CA GLN A 253 16.62 -0.99 -8.66
C GLN A 253 17.28 -2.37 -8.69
N ASP A 254 17.89 -2.69 -9.84
CA ASP A 254 18.59 -3.95 -10.09
C ASP A 254 20.04 -3.89 -9.61
#